data_AF-A0A496WLN4-F1
#
_entry.id   AF-A0A496WLN4-F1
#
_cell.length_a   1.000
_cell.length_b   1.000
_cell.length_c   1.000
_cell.angle_alpha   90.00
_cell.angle_beta   90.00
_cell.angle_gamma   90.00
#
_symmetry.space_group_name_H-M   'P 1'
#
loop_
_entity.id
_entity.type
_entity.pdbx_description
1 polymer ?
#
loop_
_entity_poly.entity_id
_entity_poly.type
_entity_poly.pdbx_seq_one_letter_code
_entity_poly.pdbx_strand_id
1 'polypeptide(L)'
;MVQSDQTSEKDRSAVLRTLLITDLVNSTKLLEELGDKRAFEIFGLHDRIARDLLPRFSGREIDKTDGFLLLFDRPIDALGYSLAYHRALDELSKTEEVDLAARAGIHLGEVWVRENTPEDIARGAKPLEVEGLAKPMAARLMSLAKGRQTLVTRGAYDLAKRAAVDLKESRLSWCSHGAYAFKGVDEPIRVHEIGEEGFAPLERPPDSAKVWRVTRSGTPVAKARRRVPLIIGGVAALIIALLAVVFMQQSTSMDDRLTVAVLGFKNVKGDQDAQWLSTALVESLGAELASGGQLRTVSGEAISRARRDLGIDSVQTLAEDTLALLHKRLGADLFVAGSFMKVGSGINLSIWAQDADTGEQT
;
A
#
# COMPACT_ATOMS: atom_id res chain seq x y z
N MET A 1 -50.41 -12.67 -11.31
CA MET A 1 -49.51 -12.93 -10.15
C MET A 1 -48.30 -13.74 -10.64
N VAL A 2 -47.50 -13.19 -11.57
CA VAL A 2 -46.31 -13.87 -12.17
C VAL A 2 -45.24 -12.84 -12.58
N GLN A 3 -45.12 -11.74 -11.83
CA GLN A 3 -44.16 -10.65 -12.15
C GLN A 3 -43.22 -10.29 -11.00
N SER A 4 -43.42 -10.90 -9.82
CA SER A 4 -42.60 -10.68 -8.63
C SER A 4 -41.35 -11.58 -8.53
N ASP A 5 -41.25 -12.63 -9.36
CA ASP A 5 -40.18 -13.64 -9.25
C ASP A 5 -38.94 -13.32 -10.11
N GLN A 6 -39.12 -12.57 -11.21
CA GLN A 6 -38.03 -12.24 -12.16
C GLN A 6 -37.10 -11.12 -11.66
N THR A 7 -37.60 -10.22 -10.80
CA THR A 7 -36.80 -9.14 -10.20
C THR A 7 -35.88 -9.65 -9.10
N SER A 8 -36.26 -10.73 -8.39
CA SER A 8 -35.46 -11.32 -7.30
C SER A 8 -34.25 -12.11 -7.80
N GLU A 9 -34.25 -12.60 -9.05
CA GLU A 9 -33.17 -13.43 -9.60
C GLU A 9 -32.04 -12.57 -10.20
N LYS A 10 -32.38 -11.40 -10.75
CA LYS A 10 -31.42 -10.43 -11.31
C LYS A 10 -30.50 -9.83 -10.24
N ASP A 11 -31.02 -9.64 -9.02
CA ASP A 11 -30.32 -9.16 -7.83
C ASP A 11 -29.33 -10.19 -7.24
N ARG A 12 -29.31 -11.41 -7.81
CA ARG A 12 -28.46 -12.53 -7.40
C ARG A 12 -27.47 -12.99 -8.48
N SER A 13 -27.19 -12.15 -9.47
CA SER A 13 -26.17 -12.45 -10.48
C SER A 13 -25.05 -11.42 -10.41
N ALA A 14 -23.81 -11.90 -10.48
CA ALA A 14 -22.67 -11.03 -10.66
C ALA A 14 -22.81 -10.31 -12.01
N VAL A 15 -22.63 -8.99 -12.01
CA VAL A 15 -22.66 -8.16 -13.21
C VAL A 15 -21.29 -7.52 -13.41
N LEU A 16 -20.85 -7.44 -14.67
CA LEU A 16 -19.64 -6.71 -15.01
C LEU A 16 -19.92 -5.21 -14.92
N ARG A 17 -19.14 -4.49 -14.10
CA ARG A 17 -19.24 -3.03 -13.92
C ARG A 17 -17.87 -2.40 -13.80
N THR A 18 -17.83 -1.09 -14.05
CA THR A 18 -16.65 -0.27 -13.82
C THR A 18 -16.79 0.47 -12.50
N LEU A 19 -15.81 0.27 -11.63
CA LEU A 19 -15.66 1.02 -10.38
C LEU A 19 -14.62 2.11 -10.58
N LEU A 20 -14.97 3.33 -10.20
CA LEU A 20 -14.05 4.45 -10.05
C LEU A 20 -13.97 4.80 -8.57
N ILE A 21 -12.75 4.84 -8.03
CA ILE A 21 -12.52 5.36 -6.69
C ILE A 21 -11.66 6.61 -6.80
N THR A 22 -12.10 7.66 -6.11
CA THR A 22 -11.34 8.90 -5.94
C THR A 22 -11.01 9.14 -4.48
N ASP A 23 -9.98 9.93 -4.24
CA ASP A 23 -9.56 10.35 -2.90
C ASP A 23 -8.85 11.70 -2.98
N LEU A 24 -9.16 12.62 -2.07
CA LEU A 24 -8.49 13.92 -2.00
C LEU A 24 -7.07 13.75 -1.44
N VAL A 25 -6.11 14.34 -2.14
CA VAL A 25 -4.70 14.32 -1.72
C VAL A 25 -4.52 15.26 -0.54
N ASN A 26 -3.82 14.79 0.50
CA ASN A 26 -3.50 15.57 1.70
C ASN A 26 -4.73 16.20 2.39
N SER A 27 -5.90 15.56 2.31
CA SER A 27 -7.16 16.06 2.91
C SER A 27 -7.03 16.39 4.40
N THR A 28 -6.29 15.59 5.17
CA THR A 28 -6.02 15.85 6.58
C THR A 28 -5.18 17.12 6.79
N LYS A 29 -4.16 17.34 5.97
CA LYS A 29 -3.33 18.55 6.04
C LYS A 29 -4.12 19.79 5.65
N LEU A 30 -4.98 19.68 4.64
CA LEU A 30 -5.90 20.74 4.25
C LEU A 30 -6.85 21.12 5.38
N LEU A 31 -7.38 20.12 6.11
CA LEU A 31 -8.22 20.36 7.29
C LEU A 31 -7.48 21.13 8.38
N GLU A 32 -6.23 20.74 8.68
CA GLU A 32 -5.37 21.44 9.66
C GLU A 32 -5.07 22.89 9.26
N GLU A 33 -4.83 23.14 7.98
CA GLU A 33 -4.47 24.48 7.46
C GLU A 33 -5.68 25.43 7.37
N LEU A 34 -6.83 24.91 6.94
CA LEU A 34 -8.05 25.72 6.72
C LEU A 34 -8.89 25.90 7.98
N GLY A 35 -8.77 24.97 8.93
CA GLY A 35 -9.66 24.83 10.07
C GLY A 35 -11.05 24.30 9.67
N ASP A 36 -11.77 23.78 10.67
CA ASP A 36 -12.98 22.96 10.47
C ASP A 36 -14.06 23.64 9.62
N LYS A 37 -14.37 24.92 9.89
CA LYS A 37 -15.47 25.62 9.20
C LYS A 37 -15.17 25.82 7.71
N ARG A 38 -13.98 26.32 7.38
CA ARG A 38 -13.60 26.60 5.99
C ARG A 38 -13.41 25.30 5.21
N ALA A 39 -12.83 24.27 5.83
CA ALA A 39 -12.73 22.95 5.24
C ALA A 39 -14.11 22.35 4.95
N PHE A 40 -15.08 22.49 5.86
CA PHE A 40 -16.46 22.03 5.64
C PHE A 40 -17.12 22.70 4.43
N GLU A 41 -16.96 24.03 4.28
CA GLU A 41 -17.48 24.77 3.13
C GLU A 41 -16.85 24.31 1.81
N ILE A 42 -15.52 24.20 1.76
CA ILE A 42 -14.78 23.77 0.56
C ILE A 42 -15.08 22.32 0.19
N PHE A 43 -15.11 21.41 1.17
CA PHE A 43 -15.48 20.02 0.93
C PHE A 43 -16.94 19.88 0.50
N GLY A 44 -17.82 20.76 0.98
CA GLY A 44 -19.19 20.89 0.46
C GLY A 44 -19.24 21.27 -1.01
N LEU A 45 -18.44 22.24 -1.46
CA LEU A 45 -18.35 22.65 -2.87
C LEU A 45 -17.78 21.51 -3.74
N HIS A 46 -16.69 20.90 -3.29
CA HIS A 46 -16.09 19.71 -3.89
C HIS A 46 -17.13 18.60 -4.11
N ASP A 47 -17.91 18.31 -3.06
CA ASP A 47 -18.94 17.28 -3.09
C ASP A 47 -20.04 17.56 -4.11
N ARG A 48 -20.44 18.83 -4.24
CA ARG A 48 -21.46 19.26 -5.20
C ARG A 48 -20.95 19.09 -6.62
N ILE A 49 -19.75 19.59 -6.91
CA ILE A 49 -19.09 19.44 -8.21
C ILE A 49 -18.98 17.97 -8.61
N ALA A 50 -18.54 17.11 -7.68
CA ALA A 50 -18.42 15.67 -7.95
C ALA A 50 -19.78 15.04 -8.32
N ARG A 51 -20.86 15.41 -7.65
CA ARG A 51 -22.20 14.86 -7.91
C ARG A 51 -22.83 15.42 -9.18
N ASP A 52 -22.62 16.70 -9.48
CA ASP A 52 -23.17 17.36 -10.67
C ASP A 52 -22.58 16.81 -11.98
N LEU A 53 -21.39 16.19 -11.92
CA LEU A 53 -20.79 15.48 -13.04
C LEU A 53 -21.42 14.11 -13.31
N LEU A 54 -22.05 13.46 -12.32
CA LEU A 54 -22.53 12.07 -12.46
C LEU A 54 -23.57 11.90 -13.59
N PRO A 55 -24.60 12.76 -13.73
CA PRO A 55 -25.60 12.60 -14.80
C PRO A 55 -24.98 12.64 -16.20
N ARG A 56 -23.97 13.50 -16.42
CA ARG A 56 -23.29 13.65 -17.71
C ARG A 56 -22.61 12.36 -18.16
N PHE A 57 -22.09 11.59 -17.21
CA PHE A 57 -21.32 10.36 -17.47
C PHE A 57 -22.08 9.10 -17.04
N SER A 58 -23.40 9.19 -16.81
CA SER A 58 -24.23 8.04 -16.39
C SER A 58 -23.65 7.29 -15.17
N GLY A 59 -23.04 8.03 -14.25
CA GLY A 59 -22.42 7.48 -13.04
C GLY A 59 -23.42 7.38 -11.88
N ARG A 60 -23.19 6.43 -10.97
CA ARG A 60 -23.91 6.32 -9.70
C ARG A 60 -22.94 6.38 -8.52
N GLU A 61 -23.28 7.16 -7.50
CA GLU A 61 -22.57 7.13 -6.22
C GLU A 61 -22.98 5.87 -5.45
N ILE A 62 -21.99 5.06 -5.03
CA ILE A 62 -22.21 3.92 -4.12
C ILE A 62 -21.99 4.39 -2.69
N ASP A 63 -20.87 5.05 -2.45
CA ASP A 63 -20.42 5.44 -1.12
C ASP A 63 -19.51 6.66 -1.18
N LYS A 64 -19.44 7.35 -0.05
CA LYS A 64 -18.54 8.48 0.15
C LYS A 64 -17.87 8.37 1.52
N THR A 65 -16.55 8.45 1.52
CA THR A 65 -15.72 8.63 2.72
C THR A 65 -14.92 9.94 2.55
N ASP A 66 -13.59 9.89 2.59
CA ASP A 66 -12.71 11.02 2.21
C ASP A 66 -12.62 11.26 0.68
N GLY A 67 -13.29 10.40 -0.09
CA GLY A 67 -13.44 10.50 -1.53
C GLY A 67 -14.67 9.71 -1.99
N PHE A 68 -14.78 9.47 -3.29
CA PHE A 68 -15.97 8.85 -3.88
C PHE A 68 -15.72 7.43 -4.35
N LEU A 69 -16.67 6.54 -4.07
CA LEU A 69 -16.81 5.24 -4.72
C LEU A 69 -17.98 5.28 -5.69
N LEU A 70 -17.67 5.21 -6.97
CA LEU A 70 -18.62 5.41 -8.06
C LEU A 70 -18.72 4.16 -8.94
N LEU A 71 -19.93 3.92 -9.46
CA LEU A 71 -20.26 2.83 -10.37
C LEU A 71 -20.62 3.36 -11.75
N PHE A 72 -20.08 2.74 -12.78
CA PHE A 72 -20.37 3.01 -14.18
C PHE A 72 -20.57 1.70 -14.94
N ASP A 73 -21.42 1.74 -15.97
CA ASP A 73 -21.58 0.59 -16.86
C ASP A 73 -20.36 0.40 -17.77
N ARG A 74 -19.71 1.50 -18.19
CA ARG A 74 -18.61 1.47 -19.17
C ARG A 74 -17.36 2.20 -18.67
N PRO A 75 -16.15 1.67 -18.96
CA PRO A 75 -14.88 2.31 -18.60
C PRO A 75 -14.68 3.71 -19.17
N ILE A 76 -15.21 3.98 -20.37
CA ILE A 76 -15.07 5.27 -21.03
C ILE A 76 -15.83 6.38 -20.29
N ASP A 77 -16.96 6.04 -19.68
CA ASP A 77 -17.78 6.99 -18.95
C ASP A 77 -17.13 7.33 -17.60
N ALA A 78 -16.58 6.32 -16.91
CA ALA A 78 -15.76 6.51 -15.71
C ALA A 78 -14.51 7.35 -15.98
N LEU A 79 -13.84 7.13 -17.11
CA LEU A 79 -12.68 7.92 -17.54
C LEU A 79 -13.09 9.37 -17.86
N GLY A 80 -14.18 9.57 -18.61
CA GLY A 80 -14.70 10.90 -18.91
C GLY A 80 -15.03 11.68 -17.64
N TYR A 81 -15.66 11.01 -16.67
CA TYR A 81 -15.92 11.57 -15.35
C TYR A 81 -14.62 11.94 -14.64
N SER A 82 -13.62 11.05 -14.56
CA SER A 82 -12.39 11.32 -13.79
C SER A 82 -11.61 12.50 -14.36
N LEU A 83 -11.53 12.63 -15.69
CA LEU A 83 -10.89 13.77 -16.35
C LEU A 83 -11.64 15.07 -16.08
N ALA A 84 -12.96 15.08 -16.23
CA ALA A 84 -13.78 16.25 -15.95
C ALA A 84 -13.71 16.65 -14.47
N TYR A 85 -13.69 15.67 -13.57
CA TYR A 85 -13.56 15.87 -12.13
C TYR A 85 -12.21 16.51 -11.78
N HIS A 86 -11.09 16.01 -12.33
CA HIS A 86 -9.80 16.65 -12.09
C HIS A 86 -9.75 18.11 -12.57
N ARG A 87 -10.32 18.44 -13.73
CA ARG A 87 -10.41 19.83 -14.22
C ARG A 87 -11.24 20.70 -13.28
N ALA A 88 -12.40 20.21 -12.86
CA ALA A 88 -13.30 20.95 -11.98
C ALA A 88 -12.67 21.21 -10.60
N LEU A 89 -11.86 20.28 -10.08
CA LEU A 89 -11.08 20.53 -8.87
C LEU A 89 -10.00 21.58 -9.07
N ASP A 90 -9.32 21.58 -10.22
CA ASP A 90 -8.31 22.59 -10.54
C ASP A 90 -8.91 24.00 -10.69
N GLU A 91 -10.13 24.09 -11.22
CA GLU A 91 -10.91 25.34 -11.24
C GLU A 91 -11.30 25.77 -9.82
N LEU A 92 -11.84 24.86 -9.01
CA LEU A 92 -12.18 25.14 -7.61
C LEU A 92 -10.94 25.60 -6.82
N SER A 93 -9.78 24.99 -7.06
CA SER A 93 -8.53 25.40 -6.43
C SER A 93 -8.16 26.85 -6.69
N LYS A 94 -8.37 27.31 -7.93
CA LYS A 94 -8.08 28.71 -8.31
C LYS A 94 -9.09 29.66 -7.69
N THR A 95 -10.36 29.28 -7.67
CA THR A 95 -11.44 30.13 -7.13
C THR A 95 -11.37 30.27 -5.63
N GLU A 96 -11.09 29.18 -4.91
CA GLU A 96 -11.06 29.18 -3.44
C GLU A 96 -9.66 29.44 -2.86
N GLU A 97 -8.64 29.60 -3.72
CA GLU A 97 -7.22 29.78 -3.37
C GLU A 97 -6.67 28.65 -2.48
N VAL A 98 -7.06 27.40 -2.79
CA VAL A 98 -6.64 26.19 -2.05
C VAL A 98 -6.16 25.13 -3.02
N ASP A 99 -5.01 24.49 -2.76
CA ASP A 99 -4.54 23.38 -3.59
C ASP A 99 -5.37 22.12 -3.32
N LEU A 100 -6.31 21.84 -4.22
CA LEU A 100 -7.16 20.65 -4.21
C LEU A 100 -6.73 19.78 -5.38
N ALA A 101 -6.40 18.55 -5.07
CA ALA A 101 -6.13 17.53 -6.05
C ALA A 101 -6.71 16.22 -5.57
N ALA A 102 -7.32 15.47 -6.48
CA ALA A 102 -7.72 14.10 -6.21
C ALA A 102 -6.84 13.12 -6.96
N ARG A 103 -6.75 11.90 -6.45
CA ARG A 103 -6.20 10.73 -7.14
C ARG A 103 -7.34 9.79 -7.54
N ALA A 104 -7.20 9.08 -8.65
CA ALA A 104 -8.28 8.26 -9.19
C ALA A 104 -7.78 6.86 -9.63
N GLY A 105 -8.59 5.83 -9.37
CA GLY A 105 -8.36 4.46 -9.82
C GLY A 105 -9.61 3.85 -10.46
N ILE A 106 -9.48 3.36 -11.69
CA ILE A 106 -10.56 2.76 -12.48
C ILE A 106 -10.30 1.27 -12.69
N HIS A 107 -11.25 0.45 -12.25
CA HIS A 107 -11.20 -0.99 -12.41
C HIS A 107 -12.51 -1.54 -12.98
N LEU A 108 -12.39 -2.44 -13.96
CA LEU A 108 -13.50 -3.20 -14.52
C LEU A 108 -13.48 -4.59 -13.90
N GLY A 109 -14.58 -4.99 -13.27
CA GLY A 109 -14.69 -6.30 -12.63
C GLY A 109 -16.12 -6.69 -12.34
N GLU A 110 -16.30 -7.97 -12.02
CA GLU A 110 -17.60 -8.50 -11.62
C GLU A 110 -17.94 -8.05 -10.20
N VAL A 111 -19.18 -7.62 -10.03
CA VAL A 111 -19.72 -7.19 -8.75
C VAL A 111 -21.15 -7.70 -8.58
N TRP A 112 -21.52 -7.93 -7.34
CA TRP A 112 -22.89 -8.10 -6.92
C TRP A 112 -23.46 -6.73 -6.64
N VAL A 113 -24.64 -6.43 -7.15
CA VAL A 113 -25.29 -5.13 -6.97
C VAL A 113 -26.67 -5.38 -6.38
N ARG A 114 -27.03 -4.61 -5.35
CA ARG A 114 -28.33 -4.69 -4.70
C ARG A 114 -28.84 -3.30 -4.38
N GLU A 115 -30.09 -3.03 -4.70
CA GLU A 115 -30.74 -1.77 -4.33
C GLU A 115 -31.45 -1.94 -2.98
N ASN A 116 -31.21 -1.01 -2.04
CA ASN A 116 -31.90 -1.03 -0.76
C ASN A 116 -33.30 -0.42 -0.89
N THR A 117 -34.21 -0.87 -0.03
CA THR A 117 -35.57 -0.33 -0.01
C THR A 117 -35.59 1.14 0.45
N PRO A 118 -36.59 1.95 0.04
CA PRO A 118 -36.72 3.31 0.55
C PRO A 118 -36.81 3.39 2.09
N GLU A 119 -37.35 2.35 2.73
CA GLU A 119 -37.47 2.24 4.18
C GLU A 119 -36.10 2.07 4.84
N ASP A 120 -35.24 1.21 4.31
CA ASP A 120 -33.88 1.02 4.81
C ASP A 120 -33.01 2.25 4.53
N ILE A 121 -33.19 2.89 3.37
CA ILE A 121 -32.50 4.14 3.04
C ILE A 121 -32.87 5.24 4.04
N ALA A 122 -34.15 5.37 4.40
CA ALA A 122 -34.61 6.32 5.42
C ALA A 122 -34.02 6.05 6.81
N ARG A 123 -33.57 4.81 7.08
CA ARG A 123 -32.84 4.42 8.31
C ARG A 123 -31.32 4.60 8.21
N GLY A 124 -30.80 5.07 7.07
CA GLY A 124 -29.38 5.33 6.85
C GLY A 124 -28.65 4.27 6.02
N ALA A 125 -29.35 3.28 5.44
CA ALA A 125 -28.73 2.39 4.47
C ALA A 125 -28.38 3.14 3.17
N LYS A 126 -27.34 2.69 2.47
CA LYS A 126 -26.96 3.27 1.18
C LYS A 126 -28.01 2.89 0.13
N PRO A 127 -28.37 3.75 -0.83
CA PRO A 127 -29.31 3.38 -1.88
C PRO A 127 -28.87 2.18 -2.73
N LEU A 128 -27.55 2.03 -2.89
CA LEU A 128 -26.94 0.99 -3.70
C LEU A 128 -25.84 0.29 -2.91
N GLU A 129 -25.97 -1.02 -2.75
CA GLU A 129 -24.88 -1.87 -2.28
C GLU A 129 -24.20 -2.52 -3.48
N VAL A 130 -22.89 -2.60 -3.40
CA VAL A 130 -22.06 -3.29 -4.40
C VAL A 130 -21.14 -4.21 -3.64
N GLU A 131 -20.86 -5.44 -4.05
CA GLU A 131 -19.91 -6.30 -3.34
C GLU A 131 -19.08 -7.13 -4.32
N GLY A 132 -17.85 -7.47 -3.92
CA GLY A 132 -16.94 -8.27 -4.73
C GLY A 132 -15.51 -7.76 -4.76
N LEU A 133 -14.60 -8.60 -5.27
CA LEU A 133 -13.16 -8.32 -5.31
C LEU A 133 -12.81 -7.07 -6.14
N ALA A 134 -13.67 -6.65 -7.05
CA ALA A 134 -13.47 -5.45 -7.84
C ALA A 134 -13.36 -4.17 -6.98
N LYS A 135 -14.06 -4.09 -5.84
CA LYS A 135 -13.97 -2.96 -4.89
C LYS A 135 -12.56 -2.77 -4.31
N PRO A 136 -11.98 -3.76 -3.58
CA PRO A 136 -10.63 -3.62 -3.06
C PRO A 136 -9.57 -3.52 -4.16
N MET A 137 -9.83 -4.07 -5.36
CA MET A 137 -8.96 -3.87 -6.52
C MET A 137 -8.90 -2.40 -6.95
N ALA A 138 -10.04 -1.75 -7.12
CA ALA A 138 -10.13 -0.32 -7.46
C ALA A 138 -9.46 0.54 -6.38
N ALA A 139 -9.67 0.22 -5.10
CA ALA A 139 -9.12 0.99 -3.98
C ALA A 139 -7.59 0.90 -3.92
N ARG A 140 -7.06 -0.31 -4.12
CA ARG A 140 -5.63 -0.56 -4.20
C ARG A 140 -5.00 0.15 -5.41
N LEU A 141 -5.67 0.14 -6.56
CA LEU A 141 -5.22 0.85 -7.75
C LEU A 141 -5.20 2.36 -7.51
N MET A 142 -6.27 2.93 -6.97
CA MET A 142 -6.34 4.35 -6.60
C MET A 142 -5.22 4.72 -5.62
N SER A 143 -4.89 3.86 -4.66
CA SER A 143 -3.83 4.14 -3.66
C SER A 143 -2.43 4.36 -4.24
N LEU A 144 -2.18 3.86 -5.45
CA LEU A 144 -0.94 4.08 -6.20
C LEU A 144 -0.90 5.46 -6.87
N ALA A 145 -2.06 6.05 -7.14
CA ALA A 145 -2.18 7.27 -7.93
C ALA A 145 -1.72 8.49 -7.12
N LYS A 146 -1.03 9.40 -7.82
CA LYS A 146 -0.70 10.75 -7.34
C LYS A 146 -1.89 11.69 -7.56
N GLY A 147 -1.78 12.91 -7.04
CA GLY A 147 -2.74 13.97 -7.35
C GLY A 147 -2.83 14.22 -8.85
N ARG A 148 -4.06 14.43 -9.35
CA ARG A 148 -4.41 14.60 -10.77
C ARG A 148 -4.13 13.37 -11.65
N GLN A 149 -3.84 12.20 -11.05
CA GLN A 149 -3.53 10.98 -11.77
C GLN A 149 -4.74 10.03 -11.81
N THR A 150 -5.12 9.59 -13.01
CA THR A 150 -6.11 8.53 -13.23
C THR A 150 -5.40 7.24 -13.65
N LEU A 151 -5.33 6.27 -12.73
CA LEU A 151 -4.82 4.94 -13.02
C LEU A 151 -5.94 3.98 -13.42
N VAL A 152 -5.63 3.06 -14.35
CA VAL A 152 -6.62 2.16 -14.95
C VAL A 152 -6.05 0.75 -15.07
N THR A 153 -6.83 -0.26 -14.69
CA THR A 153 -6.45 -1.67 -14.96
C THR A 153 -6.61 -2.01 -16.44
N ARG A 154 -5.87 -3.02 -16.93
CA ARG A 154 -5.87 -3.40 -18.37
C ARG A 154 -7.27 -3.55 -18.98
N GLY A 155 -8.17 -4.29 -18.33
CA GLY A 155 -9.51 -4.55 -18.89
C GLY A 155 -10.28 -3.26 -19.16
N ALA A 156 -10.26 -2.34 -18.20
CA ALA A 156 -10.84 -1.01 -18.35
C ALA A 156 -10.12 -0.17 -19.43
N TYR A 157 -8.78 -0.21 -19.46
CA TYR A 157 -7.96 0.51 -20.45
C TYR A 157 -8.27 0.07 -21.88
N ASP A 158 -8.28 -1.24 -22.15
CA ASP A 158 -8.49 -1.78 -23.50
C ASP A 158 -9.89 -1.44 -24.04
N LEU A 159 -10.92 -1.47 -23.19
CA LEU A 159 -12.29 -1.07 -23.57
C LEU A 159 -12.43 0.44 -23.73
N ALA A 160 -11.88 1.25 -22.81
CA ALA A 160 -11.91 2.70 -22.91
C ALA A 160 -11.21 3.19 -24.18
N LYS A 161 -10.03 2.63 -24.51
CA LYS A 161 -9.25 3.01 -25.69
C LYS A 161 -10.00 2.77 -27.00
N ARG A 162 -10.78 1.68 -27.07
CA ARG A 162 -11.63 1.38 -28.23
C ARG A 162 -12.83 2.31 -28.34
N ALA A 163 -13.41 2.73 -27.22
CA ALA A 163 -14.53 3.66 -27.18
C ALA A 163 -14.10 5.13 -27.34
N ALA A 164 -12.83 5.45 -27.13
CA ALA A 164 -12.28 6.81 -27.20
C ALA A 164 -12.17 7.38 -28.62
N VAL A 165 -12.73 6.72 -29.65
CA VAL A 165 -12.76 7.22 -31.04
C VAL A 165 -13.47 8.58 -31.14
N ASP A 166 -14.37 8.87 -30.20
CA ASP A 166 -15.12 10.14 -30.12
C ASP A 166 -14.44 11.21 -29.24
N LEU A 167 -13.39 10.86 -28.47
CA LEU A 167 -12.67 11.79 -27.59
C LEU A 167 -11.52 12.55 -28.29
N LYS A 168 -11.56 12.62 -29.62
CA LYS A 168 -10.51 13.16 -30.51
C LYS A 168 -10.09 14.61 -30.23
N GLU A 169 -10.85 15.37 -29.46
CA GLU A 169 -10.57 16.78 -29.15
C GLU A 169 -9.60 16.97 -27.98
N SER A 170 -9.27 15.91 -27.24
CA SER A 170 -8.37 15.98 -26.09
C SER A 170 -7.02 15.34 -26.39
N ARG A 171 -5.91 16.04 -26.09
CA ARG A 171 -4.54 15.50 -26.14
C ARG A 171 -4.34 14.49 -25.00
N LEU A 172 -5.06 13.37 -25.07
CA LEU A 172 -4.99 12.30 -24.11
C LEU A 172 -3.77 11.43 -24.37
N SER A 173 -2.93 11.32 -23.36
CA SER A 173 -1.83 10.38 -23.32
C SER A 173 -2.29 9.08 -22.66
N TRP A 174 -1.96 7.96 -23.31
CA TRP A 174 -2.37 6.61 -22.89
C TRP A 174 -1.12 5.79 -22.52
N CYS A 175 -0.72 5.84 -21.26
CA CYS A 175 0.55 5.30 -20.79
C CYS A 175 0.39 3.91 -20.16
N SER A 176 1.37 3.02 -20.39
CA SER A 176 1.46 1.73 -19.67
C SER A 176 2.58 1.79 -18.65
N HIS A 177 2.26 1.48 -17.39
CA HIS A 177 3.20 1.53 -16.27
C HIS A 177 3.79 0.18 -15.89
N GLY A 178 3.35 -0.89 -16.54
CA GLY A 178 3.84 -2.25 -16.33
C GLY A 178 3.01 -3.06 -15.35
N ALA A 179 3.57 -4.16 -14.85
CA ALA A 179 2.88 -5.09 -13.96
C ALA A 179 3.11 -4.74 -12.48
N TYR A 180 2.06 -4.88 -11.69
CA TYR A 180 2.04 -4.65 -10.26
C TYR A 180 1.38 -5.84 -9.57
N ALA A 181 1.98 -6.34 -8.50
CA ALA A 181 1.36 -7.31 -7.62
C ALA A 181 0.46 -6.57 -6.62
N PHE A 182 -0.77 -7.04 -6.47
CA PHE A 182 -1.73 -6.51 -5.52
C PHE A 182 -1.84 -7.52 -4.37
N LYS A 183 -1.72 -7.06 -3.12
CA LYS A 183 -1.81 -7.94 -1.95
C LYS A 183 -3.09 -8.78 -1.99
N GLY A 184 -2.96 -10.11 -1.95
CA GLY A 184 -4.11 -11.03 -1.98
C GLY A 184 -4.75 -11.18 -3.36
N VAL A 185 -3.99 -10.91 -4.42
CA VAL A 185 -4.34 -11.26 -5.80
C VAL A 185 -3.19 -12.07 -6.37
N ASP A 186 -3.50 -13.24 -6.91
CA ASP A 186 -2.50 -14.24 -7.30
C ASP A 186 -1.67 -13.78 -8.51
N GLU A 187 -2.31 -13.11 -9.48
CA GLU A 187 -1.66 -12.67 -10.70
C GLU A 187 -1.33 -11.18 -10.71
N PRO A 188 -0.15 -10.78 -11.21
CA PRO A 188 0.20 -9.39 -11.44
C PRO A 188 -0.76 -8.69 -12.41
N ILE A 189 -1.21 -7.49 -12.01
CA ILE A 189 -2.10 -6.66 -12.80
C ILE A 189 -1.31 -5.60 -13.54
N ARG A 190 -1.64 -5.40 -14.82
CA ARG A 190 -1.08 -4.29 -15.59
C ARG A 190 -1.80 -2.99 -15.28
N VAL A 191 -1.02 -2.02 -14.80
CA VAL A 191 -1.45 -0.67 -14.47
C VAL A 191 -1.15 0.24 -15.66
N HIS A 192 -2.14 1.05 -16.02
CA HIS A 192 -2.07 2.05 -17.06
C HIS A 192 -2.47 3.40 -16.49
N GLU A 193 -2.15 4.46 -17.20
CA GLU A 193 -2.60 5.81 -16.90
C GLU A 193 -3.20 6.43 -18.16
N ILE A 194 -4.27 7.19 -17.98
CA ILE A 194 -4.88 7.98 -19.05
C ILE A 194 -5.09 9.38 -18.51
N GLY A 195 -4.58 10.38 -19.22
CA GLY A 195 -4.62 11.76 -18.75
C GLY A 195 -4.25 12.76 -19.82
N GLU A 196 -4.54 14.03 -19.57
CA GLU A 196 -4.22 15.14 -20.47
C GLU A 196 -2.76 15.56 -20.34
N GLU A 197 -2.08 15.72 -21.48
CA GLU A 197 -0.71 16.21 -21.52
C GLU A 197 -0.59 17.61 -20.89
N GLY A 198 0.39 17.79 -20.01
CA GLY A 198 0.61 19.05 -19.29
C GLY A 198 -0.29 19.24 -18.06
N PHE A 199 -1.22 18.32 -17.80
CA PHE A 199 -2.10 18.37 -16.63
C PHE A 199 -1.98 17.10 -15.76
N ALA A 200 -2.10 15.93 -16.37
CA ALA A 200 -1.85 14.67 -15.69
C ALA A 200 -0.33 14.48 -15.50
N PRO A 201 0.12 13.88 -14.38
CA PRO A 201 1.54 13.62 -14.17
C PRO A 201 2.17 12.75 -15.28
N LEU A 202 1.44 11.74 -15.77
CA LEU A 202 1.94 10.75 -16.75
C LEU A 202 3.21 10.04 -16.25
N GLU A 203 3.41 10.03 -14.94
CA GLU A 203 4.56 9.46 -14.27
C GLU A 203 4.22 8.09 -13.69
N ARG A 204 5.16 7.16 -13.77
CA ARG A 204 4.99 5.84 -13.17
C ARG A 204 4.65 5.97 -11.67
N PRO A 205 3.55 5.33 -11.21
CA PRO A 205 3.16 5.42 -9.81
C PRO A 205 4.17 4.69 -8.91
N PRO A 206 4.40 5.21 -7.68
CA PRO A 206 5.26 4.58 -6.68
C PRO A 206 4.66 3.25 -6.18
N ASP A 207 5.44 2.46 -5.44
CA ASP A 207 4.88 1.32 -4.70
C ASP A 207 4.10 1.83 -3.46
N SER A 208 3.12 1.05 -3.01
CA SER A 208 2.40 1.22 -1.76
C SER A 208 2.52 -0.03 -0.88
N ALA A 209 2.09 0.05 0.38
CA ALA A 209 2.11 -1.09 1.30
C ALA A 209 1.27 -2.30 0.83
N LYS A 210 0.33 -2.08 -0.09
CA LYS A 210 -0.59 -3.13 -0.59
C LYS A 210 -0.39 -3.44 -2.07
N VAL A 211 0.42 -2.66 -2.79
CA VAL A 211 0.63 -2.82 -4.24
C VAL A 211 2.05 -2.44 -4.61
N TRP A 212 2.79 -3.34 -5.25
CA TRP A 212 4.19 -3.10 -5.61
C TRP A 212 4.51 -3.60 -7.01
N ARG A 213 5.50 -2.98 -7.65
CA ARG A 213 5.87 -3.33 -9.02
C ARG A 213 6.54 -4.70 -9.10
N VAL A 214 6.16 -5.45 -10.13
CA VAL A 214 6.75 -6.74 -10.48
C VAL A 214 7.06 -6.79 -11.98
N THR A 215 8.01 -7.65 -12.35
CA THR A 215 8.28 -7.99 -13.74
C THR A 215 7.09 -8.77 -14.29
N ARG A 216 7.08 -8.99 -15.60
CA ARG A 216 6.03 -9.78 -16.25
C ARG A 216 5.96 -11.24 -15.76
N SER A 217 7.04 -11.76 -15.17
CA SER A 217 7.08 -13.11 -14.57
C SER A 217 6.71 -13.13 -13.09
N GLY A 218 6.19 -12.03 -12.53
CA GLY A 218 5.78 -11.95 -11.12
C GLY A 218 6.91 -11.72 -10.12
N THR A 219 8.17 -11.64 -10.58
CA THR A 219 9.30 -11.31 -9.69
C THR A 219 9.32 -9.80 -9.40
N PRO A 220 9.55 -9.34 -8.15
CA PRO A 220 9.65 -7.91 -7.87
C PRO A 220 10.66 -7.20 -8.78
N VAL A 221 10.29 -6.04 -9.35
CA VAL A 221 11.26 -5.26 -10.16
C VAL A 221 12.25 -4.60 -9.21
N ALA A 222 13.53 -4.98 -9.31
CA ALA A 222 14.62 -4.32 -8.60
C ALA A 222 14.51 -2.79 -8.75
N LYS A 223 14.35 -2.07 -7.62
CA LYS A 223 14.16 -0.62 -7.60
C LYS A 223 15.39 0.05 -8.21
N ALA A 224 15.22 0.79 -9.31
CA ALA A 224 16.23 1.74 -9.77
C ALA A 224 16.41 2.80 -8.66
N ARG A 225 17.60 2.83 -8.06
CA ARG A 225 17.99 3.69 -6.94
C ARG A 225 17.81 5.19 -7.30
N ARG A 226 16.65 5.77 -6.98
CA ARG A 226 16.53 7.23 -6.77
C ARG A 226 16.87 7.51 -5.31
N ARG A 227 17.92 8.31 -5.09
CA ARG A 227 18.39 8.70 -3.75
C ARG A 227 17.34 9.59 -3.08
N VAL A 228 16.63 9.05 -2.09
CA VAL A 228 15.80 9.81 -1.14
C VAL A 228 16.23 9.35 0.26
N PRO A 229 16.52 10.26 1.20
CA PRO A 229 17.01 9.90 2.53
C PRO A 229 15.93 9.12 3.28
N LEU A 230 16.35 8.00 3.86
CA LEU A 230 15.49 6.93 4.37
C LEU A 230 15.08 7.20 5.84
N ILE A 231 13.79 7.12 6.15
CA ILE A 231 13.29 6.95 7.52
C ILE A 231 13.33 5.45 7.85
N ILE A 232 13.96 5.14 8.98
CA ILE A 232 14.54 3.86 9.38
C ILE A 232 13.47 2.96 10.01
N GLY A 233 13.20 1.85 9.36
CA GLY A 233 12.37 0.76 9.90
C GLY A 233 12.24 -0.34 8.85
N GLY A 234 11.71 0.01 7.68
CA GLY A 234 11.40 -0.97 6.63
C GLY A 234 12.59 -1.58 5.89
N VAL A 235 13.77 -0.93 5.82
CA VAL A 235 14.92 -1.47 5.06
C VAL A 235 15.73 -2.50 5.86
N ALA A 236 15.84 -2.31 7.17
CA ALA A 236 16.42 -3.28 8.08
C ALA A 236 15.63 -4.60 8.05
N ALA A 237 14.31 -4.49 8.19
CA ALA A 237 13.37 -5.60 8.14
C ALA A 237 13.43 -6.36 6.80
N LEU A 238 13.52 -5.63 5.67
CA LEU A 238 13.61 -6.22 4.35
C LEU A 238 14.95 -6.93 4.11
N ILE A 239 16.06 -6.38 4.60
CA ILE A 239 17.37 -7.02 4.48
C ILE A 239 17.40 -8.28 5.33
N ILE A 240 16.88 -8.24 6.55
CA ILE A 240 16.84 -9.42 7.44
C ILE A 240 15.87 -10.49 6.90
N ALA A 241 14.68 -10.11 6.41
CA ALA A 241 13.74 -11.05 5.79
C ALA A 241 14.32 -11.66 4.51
N LEU A 242 15.06 -10.88 3.71
CA LEU A 242 15.76 -11.38 2.52
C LEU A 242 16.91 -12.33 2.91
N LEU A 243 17.67 -12.01 3.95
CA LEU A 243 18.73 -12.87 4.48
C LEU A 243 18.15 -14.19 5.03
N ALA A 244 17.08 -14.13 5.83
CA ALA A 244 16.39 -15.32 6.32
C ALA A 244 15.88 -16.22 5.20
N VAL A 245 15.39 -15.64 4.10
CA VAL A 245 14.96 -16.41 2.91
C VAL A 245 16.14 -17.03 2.16
N VAL A 246 17.28 -16.34 2.05
CA VAL A 246 18.51 -16.89 1.45
C VAL A 246 19.08 -18.03 2.28
N PHE A 247 19.08 -17.90 3.61
CA PHE A 247 19.56 -18.93 4.52
C PHE A 247 18.60 -20.13 4.63
N MET A 248 17.27 -19.90 4.61
CA MET A 248 16.28 -21.00 4.54
C MET A 248 16.40 -21.85 3.28
N GLN A 249 16.98 -21.32 2.19
CA GLN A 249 17.20 -22.09 0.96
C GLN A 249 18.41 -23.04 1.03
N GLN A 250 19.28 -22.91 2.04
CA GLN A 250 20.45 -23.78 2.21
C GLN A 250 20.21 -24.95 3.17
N SER A 251 19.31 -24.82 4.13
CA SER A 251 18.94 -25.86 5.09
C SER A 251 17.97 -26.90 4.48
N THR A 252 18.47 -28.10 4.20
CA THR A 252 17.77 -29.20 3.51
C THR A 252 17.07 -30.20 4.46
N SER A 253 16.25 -29.70 5.39
CA SER A 253 15.38 -30.59 6.19
C SER A 253 14.06 -29.92 6.57
N MET A 254 12.95 -30.52 6.12
CA MET A 254 11.60 -29.96 6.09
C MET A 254 10.82 -29.95 7.41
N ASP A 255 11.48 -29.93 8.59
CA ASP A 255 10.74 -29.98 9.87
C ASP A 255 11.16 -28.97 10.95
N ASP A 256 12.21 -28.16 10.75
CA ASP A 256 12.60 -27.14 11.74
C ASP A 256 12.36 -25.71 11.24
N ARG A 257 11.50 -24.99 11.96
CA ARG A 257 11.35 -23.54 11.78
C ARG A 257 12.60 -22.86 12.34
N LEU A 258 13.33 -22.17 11.47
CA LEU A 258 14.53 -21.42 11.83
C LEU A 258 14.25 -20.48 13.02
N THR A 259 15.06 -20.62 14.08
CA THR A 259 14.95 -19.86 15.31
C THR A 259 15.95 -18.71 15.31
N VAL A 260 15.45 -17.47 15.43
CA VAL A 260 16.25 -16.25 15.33
C VAL A 260 16.34 -15.55 16.69
N ALA A 261 17.56 -15.17 17.09
CA ALA A 261 17.82 -14.39 18.29
C ALA A 261 18.34 -12.98 17.95
N VAL A 262 17.58 -11.94 18.34
CA VAL A 262 18.00 -10.53 18.19
C VAL A 262 18.77 -10.11 19.43
N LEU A 263 20.09 -10.03 19.31
CA LEU A 263 20.99 -9.85 20.44
C LEU A 263 21.13 -8.40 20.92
N GLY A 264 20.86 -7.43 20.04
CA GLY A 264 20.79 -6.01 20.39
C GLY A 264 21.42 -5.04 19.39
N PHE A 265 21.21 -3.76 19.65
CA PHE A 265 21.70 -2.66 18.82
C PHE A 265 22.57 -1.70 19.63
N LYS A 266 23.82 -1.52 19.22
CA LYS A 266 24.75 -0.59 19.90
C LYS A 266 24.65 0.81 19.33
N ASN A 267 24.46 1.82 20.19
CA ASN A 267 24.65 3.21 19.80
C ASN A 267 26.15 3.48 19.61
N VAL A 268 26.59 3.75 18.37
CA VAL A 268 28.00 4.01 18.05
C VAL A 268 28.47 5.35 18.62
N LYS A 269 27.59 6.34 18.69
CA LYS A 269 27.92 7.69 19.17
C LYS A 269 27.87 7.81 20.70
N GLY A 270 27.13 6.92 21.35
CA GLY A 270 26.96 6.90 22.80
C GLY A 270 26.19 8.12 23.35
N ASP A 271 25.43 8.82 22.51
CA ASP A 271 24.57 9.92 22.94
C ASP A 271 23.36 9.39 23.72
N GLN A 272 23.16 9.90 24.93
CA GLN A 272 22.10 9.46 25.84
C GLN A 272 20.69 9.69 25.24
N ASP A 273 20.51 10.77 24.46
CA ASP A 273 19.26 11.13 23.80
C ASP A 273 18.78 10.09 22.78
N ALA A 274 19.69 9.25 22.26
CA ALA A 274 19.40 8.21 21.29
C ALA A 274 19.47 6.80 21.92
N GLN A 275 19.80 6.69 23.21
CA GLN A 275 20.01 5.39 23.87
C GLN A 275 18.75 4.54 23.93
N TRP A 276 17.58 5.18 24.08
CA TRP A 276 16.28 4.50 24.07
C TRP A 276 16.00 3.71 22.79
N LEU A 277 16.61 4.10 21.65
CA LEU A 277 16.44 3.42 20.37
C LEU A 277 17.00 1.99 20.38
N SER A 278 17.98 1.70 21.24
CA SER A 278 18.53 0.35 21.37
C SER A 278 17.44 -0.65 21.74
N THR A 279 16.65 -0.33 22.77
CA THR A 279 15.53 -1.17 23.22
C THR A 279 14.40 -1.21 22.20
N ALA A 280 14.02 -0.04 21.67
CA ALA A 280 12.92 0.06 20.70
C ALA A 280 13.18 -0.73 19.41
N LEU A 281 14.43 -0.78 18.93
CA LEU A 281 14.83 -1.52 17.72
C LEU A 281 14.77 -3.04 17.94
N VAL A 282 15.13 -3.53 19.14
CA VAL A 282 15.03 -4.96 19.48
C VAL A 282 13.57 -5.40 19.53
N GLU A 283 12.71 -4.64 20.20
CA GLU A 283 11.29 -4.96 20.32
C GLU A 283 10.58 -4.92 18.97
N SER A 284 10.81 -3.86 18.18
CA SER A 284 10.20 -3.72 16.85
C SER A 284 10.65 -4.83 15.91
N LEU A 285 11.95 -5.13 15.87
CA LEU A 285 12.47 -6.19 15.01
C LEU A 285 11.98 -7.57 15.45
N GLY A 286 11.97 -7.85 16.75
CA GLY A 286 11.43 -9.10 17.30
C GLY A 286 9.95 -9.30 16.95
N ALA A 287 9.14 -8.24 17.01
CA ALA A 287 7.73 -8.28 16.65
C ALA A 287 7.50 -8.51 15.14
N GLU A 288 8.29 -7.85 14.27
CA GLU A 288 8.21 -8.05 12.82
C GLU A 288 8.59 -9.48 12.42
N LEU A 289 9.66 -10.02 13.00
CA LEU A 289 10.10 -11.40 12.74
C LEU A 289 9.06 -12.43 13.22
N ALA A 290 8.42 -12.20 14.36
CA ALA A 290 7.36 -13.08 14.88
C ALA A 290 6.08 -13.07 14.01
N SER A 291 5.75 -11.91 13.41
CA SER A 291 4.55 -11.73 12.57
C SER A 291 4.60 -12.50 11.24
N GLY A 292 5.80 -12.79 10.73
CA GLY A 292 6.00 -13.47 9.44
C GLY A 292 5.60 -14.95 9.38
N GLY A 293 5.33 -15.60 10.52
CA GLY A 293 4.80 -16.97 10.60
C GLY A 293 5.75 -18.10 10.19
N GLN A 294 6.91 -17.78 9.61
CA GLN A 294 7.90 -18.75 9.11
C GLN A 294 9.11 -18.94 10.05
N LEU A 295 9.33 -18.01 10.99
CA LEU A 295 10.47 -18.01 11.92
C LEU A 295 9.99 -18.10 13.37
N ARG A 296 10.78 -18.74 14.23
CA ARG A 296 10.62 -18.66 15.69
C ARG A 296 11.55 -17.58 16.21
N THR A 297 11.10 -16.76 17.15
CA THR A 297 11.95 -15.72 17.77
C THR A 297 12.24 -16.08 19.22
N VAL A 298 13.49 -15.89 19.64
CA VAL A 298 13.88 -16.04 21.05
C VAL A 298 13.45 -14.79 21.82
N SER A 299 12.87 -14.98 23.01
CA SER A 299 12.44 -13.85 23.84
C SER A 299 13.62 -12.98 24.29
N GLY A 300 13.42 -11.67 24.32
CA GLY A 300 14.45 -10.72 24.78
C GLY A 300 14.93 -10.99 26.21
N GLU A 301 14.09 -11.58 27.05
CA GLU A 301 14.45 -11.97 28.42
C GLU A 301 15.43 -13.15 28.44
N ALA A 302 15.20 -14.18 27.63
CA ALA A 302 16.09 -15.33 27.51
C ALA A 302 17.46 -14.91 26.97
N ILE A 303 17.46 -14.04 25.96
CA ILE A 303 18.69 -13.45 25.39
C ILE A 303 19.44 -12.64 26.45
N SER A 304 18.73 -11.78 27.20
CA SER A 304 19.33 -10.96 28.25
C SER A 304 19.92 -11.80 29.38
N ARG A 305 19.26 -12.91 29.76
CA ARG A 305 19.79 -13.86 30.73
C ARG A 305 21.05 -14.56 30.22
N ALA A 306 21.00 -15.12 29.01
CA ALA A 306 22.14 -15.81 28.41
C ALA A 306 23.36 -14.90 28.26
N ARG A 307 23.16 -13.63 27.87
CA ARG A 307 24.25 -12.65 27.77
C ARG A 307 24.90 -12.33 29.11
N ARG A 308 24.11 -12.20 30.18
CA ARG A 308 24.64 -11.98 31.54
C ARG A 308 25.42 -13.18 32.04
N ASP A 309 24.87 -14.39 31.86
CA ASP A 309 25.51 -15.63 32.30
C ASP A 309 26.85 -15.89 31.58
N LEU A 310 26.94 -15.48 30.31
CA LEU A 310 28.13 -15.65 29.47
C LEU A 310 29.09 -14.45 29.50
N GLY A 311 28.79 -13.39 30.25
CA GLY A 311 29.63 -12.18 30.33
C GLY A 311 29.78 -11.43 29.00
N ILE A 312 28.74 -11.40 28.17
CA ILE A 312 28.79 -10.81 26.82
C ILE A 312 28.44 -9.32 26.86
N ASP A 313 29.48 -8.48 26.92
CA ASP A 313 29.36 -7.02 26.99
C ASP A 313 29.09 -6.37 25.63
N SER A 314 29.71 -6.88 24.56
CA SER A 314 29.57 -6.37 23.19
C SER A 314 29.11 -7.46 22.26
N VAL A 315 28.11 -7.12 21.46
CA VAL A 315 27.51 -8.05 20.50
C VAL A 315 28.16 -7.92 19.12
N GLN A 316 29.01 -6.91 18.87
CA GLN A 316 29.43 -6.52 17.51
C GLN A 316 30.16 -7.59 16.68
N THR A 317 30.74 -8.59 17.34
CA THR A 317 31.41 -9.74 16.72
C THR A 317 31.38 -10.87 17.74
N LEU A 318 30.71 -11.98 17.42
CA LEU A 318 30.74 -13.18 18.24
C LEU A 318 31.86 -14.08 17.76
N ALA A 319 32.81 -14.38 18.65
CA ALA A 319 33.75 -15.46 18.41
C ALA A 319 32.98 -16.79 18.32
N GLU A 320 33.51 -17.73 17.54
CA GLU A 320 32.92 -19.05 17.30
C GLU A 320 32.56 -19.79 18.60
N ASP A 321 33.43 -19.74 19.61
CA ASP A 321 33.18 -20.32 20.94
C ASP A 321 31.97 -19.68 21.65
N THR A 322 31.82 -18.37 21.55
CA THR A 322 30.70 -17.62 22.15
C THR A 322 29.40 -17.90 21.41
N LEU A 323 29.46 -18.00 20.08
CA LEU A 323 28.34 -18.33 19.21
C LEU A 323 27.82 -19.75 19.50
N ALA A 324 28.72 -20.73 19.64
CA ALA A 324 28.36 -22.11 19.98
C ALA A 324 27.71 -22.21 21.37
N LEU A 325 28.20 -21.43 22.35
CA LEU A 325 27.58 -21.36 23.68
C LEU A 325 26.20 -20.71 23.65
N LEU A 326 26.00 -19.68 22.82
CA LEU A 326 24.71 -19.03 22.63
C LEU A 326 23.72 -19.96 21.91
N HIS A 327 24.16 -20.65 20.85
CA HIS A 327 23.36 -21.65 20.14
C HIS A 327 22.87 -22.74 21.11
N LYS A 328 23.79 -23.32 21.90
CA LYS A 328 23.46 -24.34 22.89
C LYS A 328 22.49 -23.86 23.99
N ARG A 329 22.55 -22.57 24.38
CA ARG A 329 21.72 -21.99 25.44
C ARG A 329 20.35 -21.52 24.96
N LEU A 330 20.29 -20.95 23.76
CA LEU A 330 19.10 -20.27 23.22
C LEU A 330 18.36 -21.10 22.16
N GLY A 331 18.99 -22.15 21.62
CA GLY A 331 18.45 -22.94 20.52
C GLY A 331 18.19 -22.09 19.27
N ALA A 332 18.99 -21.04 19.06
CA ALA A 332 18.85 -20.14 17.93
C ALA A 332 19.84 -20.52 16.83
N ASP A 333 19.33 -20.65 15.62
CA ASP A 333 20.08 -21.01 14.42
C ASP A 333 20.70 -19.77 13.77
N LEU A 334 20.09 -18.59 14.00
CA LEU A 334 20.56 -17.32 13.46
C LEU A 334 20.60 -16.24 14.54
N PHE A 335 21.73 -15.56 14.63
CA PHE A 335 21.95 -14.43 15.53
C PHE A 335 21.96 -13.13 14.76
N VAL A 336 21.12 -12.17 15.18
CA VAL A 336 21.01 -10.85 14.55
C VAL A 336 21.44 -9.77 15.53
N ALA A 337 22.32 -8.90 15.07
CA ALA A 337 22.74 -7.74 15.85
C ALA A 337 23.10 -6.57 14.94
N GLY A 338 23.28 -5.41 15.57
CA GLY A 338 23.56 -4.22 14.80
C GLY A 338 24.09 -3.07 15.63
N SER A 339 24.26 -1.96 14.94
CA SER A 339 24.65 -0.70 15.53
C SER A 339 23.93 0.44 14.85
N PHE A 340 23.66 1.51 15.58
CA PHE A 340 23.05 2.71 15.04
C PHE A 340 23.81 3.97 15.42
N MET A 341 23.66 5.01 14.62
CA MET A 341 24.22 6.33 14.86
C MET A 341 23.25 7.41 14.41
N LYS A 342 22.94 8.38 15.26
CA LYS A 342 22.12 9.54 14.86
C LYS A 342 22.94 10.50 13.98
N VAL A 343 22.45 10.80 12.78
CA VAL A 343 23.07 11.72 11.80
C VAL A 343 22.03 12.77 11.39
N GLY A 344 22.17 13.99 11.90
CA GLY A 344 21.18 15.06 11.69
C GLY A 344 19.81 14.70 12.28
N SER A 345 18.77 14.75 11.45
CA SER A 345 17.41 14.29 11.79
C SER A 345 17.17 12.80 11.52
N GLY A 346 18.17 12.07 10.99
CA GLY A 346 18.07 10.64 10.66
C GLY A 346 18.92 9.74 11.55
N ILE A 347 18.79 8.43 11.34
CA ILE A 347 19.58 7.39 11.99
C ILE A 347 20.27 6.58 10.90
N ASN A 348 21.56 6.32 11.05
CA ASN A 348 22.26 5.33 10.26
C ASN A 348 22.21 4.02 11.04
N LEU A 349 21.69 2.95 10.43
CA LEU A 349 21.52 1.64 11.06
C LEU A 349 22.29 0.60 10.25
N SER A 350 23.16 -0.13 10.93
CA SER A 350 23.91 -1.26 10.39
C SER A 350 23.46 -2.52 11.11
N ILE A 351 23.11 -3.55 10.35
CA ILE A 351 22.69 -4.85 10.85
C ILE A 351 23.56 -5.89 10.17
N TRP A 352 23.88 -6.94 10.90
CA TRP A 352 24.49 -8.14 10.38
C TRP A 352 23.82 -9.35 11.03
N ALA A 353 23.89 -10.48 10.34
CA ALA A 353 23.40 -11.75 10.84
C ALA A 353 24.55 -12.76 10.83
N GLN A 354 24.55 -13.68 11.79
CA GLN A 354 25.55 -14.73 11.90
C GLN A 354 24.87 -16.08 12.12
N ASP A 355 25.21 -17.03 11.26
CA ASP A 355 24.72 -18.41 11.30
C ASP A 355 25.43 -19.18 12.41
N ALA A 356 24.65 -19.89 13.24
CA ALA A 356 25.14 -20.57 14.43
C ALA A 356 26.06 -21.77 14.13
N ASP A 357 25.86 -22.44 13.00
CA ASP A 357 26.54 -23.69 12.64
C ASP A 357 27.80 -23.43 11.82
N THR A 358 27.73 -22.48 10.89
CA THR A 358 28.83 -22.15 9.97
C THR A 358 29.69 -20.99 10.48
N GLY A 359 29.18 -20.18 11.40
CA GLY A 359 29.84 -18.96 11.87
C GLY A 359 29.92 -17.85 10.82
N GLU A 360 29.37 -18.04 9.62
CA GLU A 360 29.39 -17.05 8.54
C GLU A 360 28.58 -15.80 8.93
N GLN A 361 29.22 -14.65 8.78
CA GLN A 361 28.63 -13.34 9.05
C GLN A 361 28.29 -12.65 7.73
N THR A 362 27.06 -12.14 7.60
CA THR A 362 26.59 -11.42 6.40
C THR A 362 26.02 -10.05 6.71
#